data_AF-A0A9J6P074-F1
#
_entry.id   AF-A0A9J6P074-F1
#
_cell.length_a   1.000
_cell.length_b   1.000
_cell.length_c   1.000
_cell.angle_alpha   90.00
_cell.angle_beta   90.00
_cell.angle_gamma   90.00
#
_symmetry.space_group_name_H-M   'P 1'
#
loop_
_entity.id
_entity.type
_entity.pdbx_description
1 polymer ?
#
loop_
_entity_poly.entity_id
_entity_poly.type
_entity_poly.pdbx_seq_one_letter_code
_entity_poly.pdbx_strand_id
1 'polypeptide(L)'
;MLLIKKINETGKLINAKEEISDMKREITTYEYTNKYLKKNLELIRHYRDSVIGLNKLDSNIFPKEDISELISKIDDILKKRRRGHILRDQDFKYIVACIEGKSNKLRNEWVIYANENTKEIINSLNSLSNLFEDKRKVNEILTRLNGMKNRWPITDNDILEFREVIKEGQNIIEQLKLTEEVQMFLRMVVNRTATIEDLTPEVLSWIKDNGFVEKLTIGFK
;
A
#
# COMPACT_ATOMS: atom_id res chain seq x y z
N MET A 1 15.80 -0.15 -75.69
CA MET A 1 14.71 -0.66 -74.81
C MET A 1 15.19 -1.25 -73.48
N LEU A 2 16.29 -2.03 -73.45
CA LEU A 2 16.76 -2.70 -72.22
C LEU A 2 17.18 -1.76 -71.07
N LEU A 3 17.77 -0.59 -71.39
CA LEU A 3 18.23 0.38 -70.40
C LEU A 3 17.07 1.05 -69.64
N ILE A 4 16.01 1.44 -70.36
CA ILE A 4 14.81 2.08 -69.79
C ILE A 4 14.11 1.12 -68.82
N LYS A 5 14.05 -0.17 -69.18
CA LYS A 5 13.48 -1.21 -68.29
C LYS A 5 14.26 -1.32 -66.98
N LYS A 6 15.60 -1.34 -67.04
CA LYS A 6 16.46 -1.36 -65.84
C LYS A 6 16.32 -0.10 -64.97
N ILE A 7 16.20 1.09 -65.58
CA ILE A 7 15.99 2.34 -64.84
C ILE A 7 14.67 2.29 -64.06
N ASN A 8 13.59 1.82 -64.70
CA ASN A 8 12.29 1.69 -64.05
C ASN A 8 12.31 0.63 -62.93
N GLU A 9 13.03 -0.48 -63.11
CA GLU A 9 13.22 -1.50 -62.08
C GLU A 9 14.00 -0.94 -60.87
N THR A 10 15.08 -0.21 -61.10
CA THR A 10 15.85 0.46 -60.04
C THR A 10 15.01 1.49 -59.28
N GLY A 11 14.20 2.29 -59.98
CA GLY A 11 13.29 3.25 -59.34
C GLY A 11 12.28 2.56 -58.40
N LYS A 12 11.71 1.43 -58.81
CA LYS A 12 10.82 0.62 -57.95
C LYS A 12 11.55 0.08 -56.72
N LEU A 13 12.79 -0.38 -56.88
CA LEU A 13 13.60 -0.89 -55.76
C LEU A 13 13.96 0.20 -54.74
N ILE A 14 14.20 1.44 -55.20
CA ILE A 14 14.46 2.58 -54.32
C ILE A 14 13.21 2.91 -53.49
N ASN A 15 12.05 3.03 -54.14
CA ASN A 15 10.78 3.30 -53.43
C ASN A 15 10.47 2.19 -52.42
N ALA A 16 10.62 0.91 -52.80
CA ALA A 16 10.43 -0.21 -51.89
C ALA A 16 11.39 -0.16 -50.69
N LYS A 17 12.63 0.29 -50.89
CA LYS A 17 13.60 0.45 -49.79
C LYS A 17 13.19 1.57 -48.83
N GLU A 18 12.65 2.68 -49.34
CA GLU A 18 12.13 3.78 -48.52
C GLU A 18 10.92 3.32 -47.69
N GLU A 19 9.96 2.63 -48.32
CA GLU A 19 8.81 2.03 -47.64
C GLU A 19 9.24 1.04 -46.54
N ILE A 20 10.22 0.18 -46.81
CA ILE A 20 10.78 -0.74 -45.81
C ILE A 20 11.44 0.02 -44.65
N SER A 21 12.14 1.11 -44.94
CA SER A 21 12.76 1.95 -43.91
C SER A 21 11.71 2.60 -43.01
N ASP A 22 10.62 3.09 -43.60
CA ASP A 22 9.50 3.66 -42.86
C ASP A 22 8.80 2.61 -41.98
N MET A 23 8.46 1.45 -42.55
CA MET A 23 7.89 0.33 -41.79
C MET A 23 8.77 -0.08 -40.61
N LYS A 24 10.10 -0.13 -40.77
CA LYS A 24 11.03 -0.44 -39.67
C LYS A 24 10.98 0.59 -38.54
N ARG A 25 10.88 1.87 -38.88
CA ARG A 25 10.74 2.96 -37.90
C ARG A 25 9.40 2.87 -37.15
N GLU A 26 8.33 2.53 -37.85
CA GLU A 26 7.01 2.32 -37.23
C GLU A 26 7.01 1.13 -36.28
N ILE A 27 7.59 -0.01 -36.69
CA ILE A 27 7.75 -1.21 -35.85
C ILE A 27 8.51 -0.86 -34.56
N THR A 28 9.64 -0.15 -34.69
CA THR A 28 10.44 0.27 -33.53
C THR A 28 9.64 1.15 -32.57
N THR A 29 8.85 2.08 -33.11
CA THR A 29 7.97 2.96 -32.32
C THR A 29 6.89 2.16 -31.60
N TYR A 30 6.30 1.17 -32.27
CA TYR A 30 5.29 0.30 -31.70
C TYR A 30 5.86 -0.55 -30.56
N GLU A 31 7.03 -1.17 -30.76
CA GLU A 31 7.70 -1.98 -29.73
C GLU A 31 8.00 -1.17 -28.46
N TYR A 32 8.56 0.03 -28.63
CA TYR A 32 8.83 0.93 -27.51
C TYR A 32 7.55 1.32 -26.77
N THR A 33 6.52 1.72 -27.51
CA THR A 33 5.23 2.13 -26.93
C THR A 33 4.55 0.96 -26.22
N ASN A 34 4.60 -0.25 -26.79
CA ASN A 34 4.04 -1.45 -26.17
C ASN A 34 4.77 -1.79 -24.86
N LYS A 35 6.11 -1.69 -24.83
CA LYS A 35 6.89 -1.86 -23.61
C LYS A 35 6.52 -0.82 -22.54
N TYR A 36 6.38 0.45 -22.93
CA TYR A 36 5.94 1.52 -22.06
C TYR A 36 4.54 1.23 -21.48
N LEU A 37 3.58 0.84 -22.33
CA LEU A 37 2.22 0.52 -21.91
C LEU A 37 2.17 -0.67 -20.95
N LYS A 38 2.88 -1.76 -21.24
CA LYS A 38 2.95 -2.93 -20.35
C LYS A 38 3.43 -2.56 -18.96
N LYS A 39 4.48 -1.74 -18.84
CA LYS A 39 4.98 -1.26 -17.55
C LYS A 39 3.91 -0.47 -16.79
N ASN A 40 3.20 0.43 -17.48
CA ASN A 40 2.22 1.31 -16.85
C ASN A 40 0.86 0.66 -16.59
N LEU A 41 0.54 -0.45 -17.26
CA LEU A 41 -0.66 -1.25 -16.97
C LEU A 41 -0.60 -1.84 -15.55
N GLU A 42 0.56 -2.25 -15.07
CA GLU A 42 0.73 -2.73 -13.69
C GLU A 42 0.45 -1.63 -12.67
N LEU A 43 0.94 -0.41 -12.90
CA LEU A 43 0.61 0.74 -12.06
C LEU A 43 -0.90 0.99 -11.99
N ILE A 44 -1.59 0.97 -13.13
CA ILE A 44 -3.04 1.18 -13.20
C ILE A 44 -3.79 0.07 -12.45
N ARG A 45 -3.36 -1.19 -12.59
CA ARG A 45 -3.93 -2.33 -11.87
C ARG A 45 -3.75 -2.18 -10.36
N HIS A 46 -2.54 -1.87 -9.91
CA HIS A 46 -2.22 -1.64 -8.50
C HIS A 46 -3.07 -0.52 -7.89
N TYR A 47 -3.21 0.60 -8.59
CA TYR A 47 -4.05 1.71 -8.16
C TYR A 47 -5.52 1.28 -8.08
N ARG A 48 -6.06 0.64 -9.13
CA ARG A 48 -7.44 0.15 -9.15
C ARG A 48 -7.72 -0.80 -7.99
N ASP A 49 -6.86 -1.77 -7.76
CA ASP A 49 -7.05 -2.79 -6.73
C ASP A 49 -7.00 -2.16 -5.33
N SER A 50 -6.11 -1.18 -5.12
CA SER A 50 -6.04 -0.39 -3.88
C SER A 50 -7.28 0.46 -3.65
N VAL A 51 -7.80 1.14 -4.68
CA VAL A 51 -9.05 1.89 -4.57
C VAL A 51 -10.21 0.97 -4.19
N ILE A 52 -10.34 -0.18 -4.85
CA ILE A 52 -11.41 -1.13 -4.57
C ILE A 52 -11.31 -1.66 -3.14
N GLY A 53 -10.13 -2.12 -2.74
CA GLY A 53 -9.91 -2.65 -1.41
C GLY A 53 -10.19 -1.61 -0.34
N LEU A 54 -9.52 -0.46 -0.42
CA LEU A 54 -9.62 0.58 0.60
C LEU A 54 -11.04 1.16 0.69
N ASN A 55 -11.75 1.28 -0.43
CA ASN A 55 -13.16 1.68 -0.42
C ASN A 55 -14.07 0.67 0.29
N LYS A 56 -13.80 -0.64 0.19
CA LYS A 56 -14.51 -1.67 0.98
C LYS A 56 -14.13 -1.65 2.46
N LEU A 57 -12.92 -1.20 2.77
CA LEU A 57 -12.45 -1.06 4.14
C LEU A 57 -13.20 0.06 4.86
N ASP A 58 -13.20 1.25 4.28
CA ASP A 58 -13.90 2.43 4.76
C ASP A 58 -14.19 3.38 3.59
N SER A 59 -15.44 3.43 3.14
CA SER A 59 -15.83 4.25 1.99
C SER A 59 -15.89 5.75 2.28
N ASN A 60 -15.93 6.15 3.55
CA ASN A 60 -15.95 7.55 3.94
C ASN A 60 -14.54 8.14 3.88
N ILE A 61 -13.54 7.36 4.30
CA ILE A 61 -12.13 7.75 4.27
C ILE A 61 -11.55 7.56 2.86
N PHE A 62 -11.94 6.48 2.18
CA PHE A 62 -11.48 6.14 0.84
C PHE A 62 -12.64 6.15 -0.16
N PRO A 63 -13.20 7.33 -0.49
CA PRO A 63 -14.30 7.44 -1.44
C PRO A 63 -13.83 7.06 -2.84
N LYS A 64 -14.79 6.59 -3.65
CA LYS A 64 -14.53 6.39 -5.09
C LYS A 64 -14.26 7.75 -5.73
N GLU A 65 -13.14 7.86 -6.42
CA GLU A 65 -12.81 9.07 -7.16
C GLU A 65 -13.56 9.15 -8.50
N ASP A 66 -13.86 10.36 -8.94
CA ASP A 66 -14.27 10.61 -10.31
C ASP A 66 -13.07 10.42 -11.26
N ILE A 67 -13.28 9.59 -12.28
CA ILE A 67 -12.30 9.24 -13.32
C ILE A 67 -12.79 9.64 -14.72
N SER A 68 -13.85 10.44 -14.83
CA SER A 68 -14.46 10.83 -16.11
C SER A 68 -13.45 11.52 -17.05
N GLU A 69 -12.55 12.35 -16.50
CA GLU A 69 -11.50 12.98 -17.28
C GLU A 69 -10.53 11.96 -17.90
N LEU A 70 -10.13 10.95 -17.13
CA LEU A 70 -9.26 9.87 -17.62
C LEU A 70 -9.94 9.07 -18.73
N ILE A 71 -11.23 8.75 -18.57
CA ILE A 71 -12.04 8.08 -19.60
C ILE A 71 -12.04 8.91 -20.89
N SER A 72 -12.30 10.22 -20.80
CA SER A 72 -12.27 11.11 -21.97
C SER A 72 -10.92 11.12 -22.66
N LYS A 73 -9.80 11.11 -21.91
CA LYS A 73 -8.45 11.06 -22.51
C LYS A 73 -8.17 9.72 -23.18
N ILE A 74 -8.62 8.62 -22.60
CA ILE A 74 -8.53 7.29 -23.23
C ILE A 74 -9.33 7.29 -24.53
N ASP A 75 -10.55 7.83 -24.54
CA ASP A 75 -11.38 7.91 -25.74
C ASP A 75 -10.72 8.72 -26.85
N ASP A 76 -10.05 9.83 -26.53
CA ASP A 76 -9.31 10.62 -27.51
C ASP A 76 -8.14 9.85 -28.12
N ILE A 77 -7.41 9.07 -27.30
CA ILE A 77 -6.34 8.18 -27.77
C ILE A 77 -6.90 7.09 -28.70
N LEU A 78 -8.03 6.49 -28.32
CA LEU A 78 -8.70 5.46 -29.14
C LEU A 78 -9.19 6.05 -30.48
N LYS A 79 -9.72 7.27 -30.49
CA LYS A 79 -10.11 7.99 -31.72
C LYS A 79 -8.90 8.27 -32.61
N LYS A 80 -7.77 8.71 -32.04
CA LYS A 80 -6.51 8.88 -32.80
C LYS A 80 -6.10 7.57 -33.46
N ARG A 81 -6.13 6.46 -32.70
CA ARG A 81 -5.77 5.15 -33.25
C ARG A 81 -6.69 4.71 -34.39
N ARG A 82 -8.00 4.89 -34.25
CA ARG A 82 -9.00 4.56 -35.28
C ARG A 82 -8.78 5.35 -36.58
N ARG A 83 -8.24 6.57 -36.49
CA ARG A 83 -7.86 7.39 -37.65
C ARG A 83 -6.52 6.99 -38.29
N GLY A 84 -5.88 5.92 -37.82
CA GLY A 84 -4.61 5.42 -38.36
C GLY A 84 -3.37 6.06 -37.74
N HIS A 85 -3.51 6.92 -36.73
CA HIS A 85 -2.34 7.50 -36.07
C HIS A 85 -1.54 6.43 -35.31
N ILE A 86 -0.22 6.51 -35.43
CA ILE A 86 0.72 5.73 -34.61
C ILE A 86 0.74 6.34 -33.21
N LEU A 87 0.35 5.53 -32.23
CA LEU A 87 0.38 5.94 -30.84
C LEU A 87 1.81 5.93 -30.32
N ARG A 88 2.14 6.92 -29.51
CA ARG A 88 3.44 7.08 -28.85
C ARG A 88 3.24 7.15 -27.35
N ASP A 89 4.31 6.94 -26.58
CA ASP A 89 4.33 7.12 -25.13
C ASP A 89 3.77 8.48 -24.67
N GLN A 90 4.06 9.54 -25.42
CA GLN A 90 3.52 10.88 -25.18
C GLN A 90 2.00 10.94 -25.15
N ASP A 91 1.31 10.10 -25.93
CA ASP A 91 -0.16 10.05 -25.93
C ASP A 91 -0.72 9.56 -24.58
N PHE A 92 0.05 8.76 -23.84
CA PHE A 92 -0.36 8.16 -22.56
C PHE A 92 0.20 8.89 -21.34
N LYS A 93 1.19 9.77 -21.53
CA LYS A 93 1.93 10.42 -20.43
C LYS A 93 1.02 11.12 -19.43
N TYR A 94 -0.04 11.78 -19.90
CA TYR A 94 -1.02 12.44 -19.04
C TYR A 94 -1.76 11.45 -18.13
N ILE A 95 -2.26 10.35 -18.70
CA ILE A 95 -2.99 9.32 -17.95
C ILE A 95 -2.08 8.70 -16.90
N VAL A 96 -0.84 8.36 -17.28
CA VAL A 96 0.15 7.80 -16.36
C VAL A 96 0.42 8.76 -15.21
N ALA A 97 0.75 10.03 -15.50
CA ALA A 97 1.05 11.01 -14.45
C ALA A 97 -0.14 11.25 -13.51
N CYS A 98 -1.37 11.27 -14.04
CA CYS A 98 -2.57 11.41 -13.23
C CYS A 98 -2.77 10.20 -12.29
N ILE A 99 -2.61 8.98 -12.80
CA ILE A 99 -2.70 7.75 -11.98
C ILE A 99 -1.58 7.68 -10.94
N GLU A 100 -0.34 8.07 -11.27
CA GLU A 100 0.76 8.15 -10.31
C GLU A 100 0.44 9.14 -9.18
N GLY A 101 -0.06 10.33 -9.52
CA GLY A 101 -0.46 11.34 -8.53
C GLY A 101 -1.56 10.83 -7.61
N LYS A 102 -2.61 10.23 -8.17
CA LYS A 102 -3.72 9.64 -7.41
C LYS A 102 -3.26 8.46 -6.55
N SER A 103 -2.41 7.58 -7.08
CA SER A 103 -1.84 6.45 -6.33
C SER A 103 -0.99 6.93 -5.15
N ASN A 104 -0.19 7.97 -5.31
CA ASN A 104 0.63 8.51 -4.23
C ASN A 104 -0.24 9.15 -3.14
N LYS A 105 -1.30 9.87 -3.53
CA LYS A 105 -2.27 10.42 -2.58
C LYS A 105 -2.93 9.32 -1.76
N LEU A 106 -3.47 8.29 -2.42
CA LEU A 106 -4.13 7.16 -1.77
C LEU A 106 -3.17 6.39 -0.85
N ARG A 107 -1.90 6.24 -1.24
CA ARG A 107 -0.87 5.65 -0.39
C ARG A 107 -0.65 6.45 0.89
N ASN A 108 -0.60 7.77 0.80
CA ASN A 108 -0.44 8.62 1.98
C ASN A 108 -1.66 8.54 2.91
N GLU A 109 -2.86 8.54 2.36
CA GLU A 109 -4.10 8.35 3.11
C GLU A 109 -4.11 6.99 3.82
N TRP A 110 -3.68 5.91 3.14
CA TRP A 110 -3.51 4.60 3.75
C TRP A 110 -2.52 4.62 4.91
N VAL A 111 -1.33 5.22 4.75
CA VAL A 111 -0.33 5.29 5.81
C VAL A 111 -0.88 6.01 7.04
N ILE A 112 -1.62 7.10 6.86
CA ILE A 112 -2.26 7.85 7.95
C ILE A 112 -3.29 6.95 8.65
N TYR A 113 -4.24 6.41 7.90
CA TYR A 113 -5.28 5.53 8.41
C TYR A 113 -4.71 4.33 9.17
N ALA A 114 -3.74 3.62 8.57
CA ALA A 114 -3.12 2.46 9.16
C ALA A 114 -2.36 2.81 10.44
N ASN A 115 -1.71 3.98 10.50
CA ASN A 115 -1.07 4.45 11.73
C ASN A 115 -2.09 4.74 12.82
N GLU A 116 -3.16 5.48 12.52
CA GLU A 116 -4.20 5.82 13.50
C GLU A 116 -4.85 4.57 14.09
N ASN A 117 -5.20 3.60 13.24
CA ASN A 117 -5.89 2.37 13.66
C ASN A 117 -5.00 1.35 14.37
N THR A 118 -3.67 1.51 14.34
CA THR A 118 -2.74 0.55 14.97
C THR A 118 -1.90 1.16 16.08
N LYS A 119 -1.87 2.48 16.22
CA LYS A 119 -1.01 3.19 17.19
C LYS A 119 -1.23 2.72 18.62
N GLU A 120 -2.48 2.65 19.07
CA GLU A 120 -2.78 2.24 20.44
C GLU A 120 -2.41 0.79 20.69
N ILE A 121 -2.73 -0.11 19.77
CA ILE A 121 -2.38 -1.53 19.87
C ILE A 121 -0.86 -1.71 19.94
N ILE A 122 -0.12 -1.05 19.05
CA ILE A 122 1.35 -1.11 19.03
C ILE A 122 1.93 -0.56 20.34
N ASN A 123 1.43 0.57 20.83
CA ASN A 123 1.91 1.16 22.07
C ASN A 123 1.65 0.22 23.26
N SER A 124 0.44 -0.33 23.37
CA SER A 124 0.07 -1.28 24.40
C SER A 124 0.93 -2.55 24.33
N LEU A 125 1.08 -3.17 23.15
CA LEU A 125 1.92 -4.36 22.99
C LEU A 125 3.39 -4.10 23.33
N ASN A 126 3.94 -2.94 22.98
CA ASN A 126 5.31 -2.56 23.35
C ASN A 126 5.45 -2.37 24.87
N SER A 127 4.55 -1.61 25.50
CA SER A 127 4.58 -1.32 26.94
C SER A 127 4.37 -2.57 27.79
N LEU A 128 3.58 -3.53 27.30
CA LEU A 128 3.19 -4.73 28.04
C LEU A 128 3.99 -5.96 27.62
N SER A 129 4.94 -5.82 26.68
CA SER A 129 5.77 -6.90 26.11
C SER A 129 6.41 -7.82 27.17
N ASN A 130 6.79 -7.28 28.32
CA ASN A 130 7.40 -8.05 29.42
C ASN A 130 6.41 -8.86 30.25
N LEU A 131 5.12 -8.51 30.20
CA LEU A 131 4.06 -9.19 30.94
C LEU A 131 3.57 -10.43 30.21
N PHE A 132 3.65 -10.47 28.89
CA PHE A 132 3.28 -11.64 28.10
C PHE A 132 4.29 -12.78 28.29
N GLU A 133 3.77 -14.00 28.46
CA GLU A 133 4.59 -15.22 28.44
C GLU A 133 5.16 -15.48 27.04
N ASP A 134 4.32 -15.37 26.01
CA ASP A 134 4.71 -15.55 24.63
C ASP A 134 5.17 -14.23 23.98
N LYS A 135 6.42 -13.84 24.29
CA LYS A 135 7.06 -12.68 23.68
C LYS A 135 7.24 -12.82 22.16
N ARG A 136 7.30 -14.04 21.63
CA ARG A 136 7.48 -14.28 20.18
C ARG A 136 6.23 -13.86 19.43
N LYS A 137 5.05 -14.29 19.90
CA LYS A 137 3.77 -13.91 19.32
C LYS A 137 3.53 -12.39 19.32
N VAL A 138 3.89 -11.72 20.41
CA VAL A 138 3.79 -10.24 20.49
C VAL A 138 4.70 -9.57 19.46
N ASN A 139 5.95 -10.02 19.34
CA ASN A 139 6.90 -9.49 18.36
C ASN A 139 6.46 -9.76 16.91
N GLU A 140 5.85 -10.91 16.64
CA GLU A 140 5.30 -11.24 15.33
C GLU A 140 4.17 -10.27 14.94
N ILE A 141 3.21 -10.05 15.84
CA ILE A 141 2.11 -9.10 15.62
C ILE A 141 2.64 -7.68 15.42
N LEU A 142 3.57 -7.23 16.26
CA LEU A 142 4.22 -5.91 16.10
C LEU A 142 4.91 -5.79 14.74
N THR A 143 5.58 -6.86 14.28
CA THR A 143 6.25 -6.88 12.97
C THR A 143 5.23 -6.79 11.84
N ARG A 144 4.15 -7.56 11.90
CA ARG A 144 3.07 -7.55 10.91
C ARG A 144 2.36 -6.19 10.85
N LEU A 145 1.99 -5.63 12.00
CA LEU A 145 1.37 -4.30 12.09
C LEU A 145 2.27 -3.20 11.50
N ASN A 146 3.57 -3.20 11.82
CA ASN A 146 4.50 -2.22 11.28
C ASN A 146 4.78 -2.41 9.79
N GLY A 147 4.81 -3.65 9.31
CA GLY A 147 5.00 -3.97 7.90
C GLY A 147 3.84 -3.49 7.03
N MET A 148 2.59 -3.65 7.50
CA MET A 148 1.41 -3.28 6.73
C MET A 148 1.26 -1.77 6.52
N LYS A 149 1.72 -0.95 7.46
CA LYS A 149 1.68 0.52 7.34
C LYS A 149 2.38 1.03 6.08
N ASN A 150 3.48 0.39 5.70
CA ASN A 150 4.32 0.82 4.56
C ASN A 150 4.09 -0.01 3.30
N ARG A 151 3.24 -1.05 3.38
CA ARG A 151 2.92 -1.92 2.24
C ARG A 151 2.16 -1.12 1.18
N TRP A 152 2.58 -1.27 -0.06
CA TRP A 152 1.92 -0.70 -1.23
C TRP A 152 2.26 -1.54 -2.47
N PRO A 153 1.29 -1.85 -3.35
CA PRO A 153 -0.14 -1.56 -3.26
C PRO A 153 -0.84 -2.32 -2.12
N ILE A 154 -2.10 -1.96 -1.85
CA ILE A 154 -2.97 -2.67 -0.92
C ILE A 154 -4.03 -3.42 -1.71
N THR A 155 -4.15 -4.72 -1.47
CA THR A 155 -5.16 -5.59 -2.08
C THR A 155 -6.27 -5.93 -1.10
N ASP A 156 -7.35 -6.56 -1.58
CA ASP A 156 -8.40 -7.09 -0.71
C ASP A 156 -7.83 -8.06 0.36
N ASN A 157 -6.84 -8.89 -0.01
CA ASN A 157 -6.19 -9.82 0.92
C ASN A 157 -5.38 -9.10 1.99
N ASP A 158 -4.68 -8.02 1.63
CA ASP A 158 -3.93 -7.20 2.59
C ASP A 158 -4.87 -6.56 3.63
N ILE A 159 -6.10 -6.22 3.22
CA ILE A 159 -7.10 -5.64 4.12
C ILE A 159 -7.68 -6.68 5.08
N LEU A 160 -7.90 -7.90 4.60
CA LEU A 160 -8.28 -9.01 5.47
C LEU A 160 -7.18 -9.29 6.49
N GLU A 161 -5.92 -9.39 6.04
CA GLU A 161 -4.77 -9.54 6.93
C GLU A 161 -4.69 -8.40 7.94
N PHE A 162 -4.87 -7.14 7.51
CA PHE A 162 -4.82 -5.97 8.39
C PHE A 162 -5.86 -6.05 9.51
N ARG A 163 -7.10 -6.41 9.18
CA ARG A 163 -8.18 -6.58 10.17
C ARG A 163 -7.88 -7.74 11.13
N GLU A 164 -7.37 -8.85 10.62
CA GLU A 164 -7.02 -10.02 11.42
C GLU A 164 -5.92 -9.71 12.44
N VAL A 165 -4.83 -9.07 12.02
CA VAL A 165 -3.73 -8.73 12.93
C VAL A 165 -4.14 -7.69 13.98
N ILE A 166 -4.97 -6.72 13.60
CA ILE A 166 -5.56 -5.78 14.58
C ILE A 166 -6.35 -6.55 15.64
N LYS A 167 -7.22 -7.46 15.20
CA LYS A 167 -8.04 -8.29 16.10
C LYS A 167 -7.17 -9.20 16.98
N GLU A 168 -6.12 -9.80 16.42
CA GLU A 168 -5.15 -10.60 17.19
C GLU A 168 -4.46 -9.76 18.27
N GLY A 169 -4.01 -8.55 17.93
CA GLY A 169 -3.40 -7.62 18.87
C GLY A 169 -4.36 -7.17 19.97
N GLN A 170 -5.61 -6.84 19.60
CA GLN A 170 -6.68 -6.49 20.55
C GLN A 170 -6.98 -7.64 21.50
N ASN A 171 -7.16 -8.86 20.99
CA ASN A 171 -7.44 -10.04 21.82
C ASN A 171 -6.34 -10.29 22.86
N ILE A 172 -5.06 -10.09 22.50
CA ILE A 172 -3.93 -10.24 23.43
C ILE A 172 -4.00 -9.18 24.54
N ILE A 173 -4.34 -7.95 24.20
CA ILE A 173 -4.50 -6.86 25.17
C ILE A 173 -5.72 -7.12 26.08
N GLU A 174 -6.84 -7.55 25.52
CA GLU A 174 -8.08 -7.85 26.24
C GLU A 174 -7.91 -9.02 27.22
N GLN A 175 -7.08 -10.02 26.88
CA GLN A 175 -6.75 -11.12 27.79
C GLN A 175 -6.12 -10.65 29.11
N LEU A 176 -5.46 -9.49 29.11
CA LEU A 176 -4.90 -8.90 30.32
C LEU A 176 -5.96 -8.24 31.21
N LYS A 177 -7.23 -8.09 30.77
CA LYS A 177 -8.33 -7.51 31.56
C LYS A 177 -7.93 -6.19 32.25
N LEU A 178 -7.31 -5.29 31.49
CA LEU A 178 -6.77 -4.04 32.01
C LEU A 178 -7.90 -3.06 32.36
N THR A 179 -8.15 -2.87 33.65
CA THR A 179 -9.01 -1.79 34.14
C THR A 179 -8.31 -0.43 34.07
N GLU A 180 -9.04 0.66 34.26
CA GLU A 180 -8.46 2.01 34.23
C GLU A 180 -7.37 2.20 35.29
N GLU A 181 -7.57 1.66 36.51
CA GLU A 181 -6.56 1.68 37.57
C GLU A 181 -5.30 0.91 37.17
N VAL A 182 -5.44 -0.28 36.60
CA VAL A 182 -4.32 -1.10 36.12
C VAL A 182 -3.58 -0.40 34.99
N GLN A 183 -4.28 0.22 34.05
CA GLN A 183 -3.64 0.99 32.97
C GLN A 183 -2.86 2.20 33.51
N MET A 184 -3.40 2.87 34.52
CA MET A 184 -2.73 4.01 35.15
C MET A 184 -1.48 3.56 35.91
N PHE A 185 -1.56 2.48 36.68
CA PHE A 185 -0.42 1.85 37.33
C PHE A 185 0.67 1.46 36.32
N LEU A 186 0.31 0.78 35.22
CA LEU A 186 1.27 0.37 34.18
C LEU A 186 1.97 1.56 33.53
N ARG A 187 1.25 2.67 33.28
CA ARG A 187 1.88 3.92 32.79
C ARG A 187 2.90 4.47 33.78
N MET A 188 2.59 4.45 35.08
CA MET A 188 3.53 4.90 36.11
C MET A 188 4.75 3.98 36.25
N VAL A 189 4.57 2.66 36.10
CA VAL A 189 5.68 1.69 36.09
C VAL A 189 6.62 1.95 34.91
N VAL A 190 6.07 2.13 33.70
CA VAL A 190 6.86 2.45 32.49
C VAL A 190 7.66 3.75 32.67
N ASN A 191 7.06 4.77 33.31
CA ASN A 191 7.68 6.06 33.56
C ASN A 191 8.60 6.09 34.78
N ARG A 192 8.75 4.97 35.52
CA ARG A 192 9.50 4.88 36.79
C ARG A 192 9.02 5.89 37.86
N THR A 193 7.73 6.19 37.85
CA THR A 193 7.10 7.08 38.84
C THR A 193 6.16 6.35 39.78
N ALA A 194 5.91 5.05 39.55
CA ALA A 194 5.08 4.24 40.43
C ALA A 194 5.73 4.09 41.82
N THR A 195 4.89 4.21 42.84
CA THR A 195 5.20 4.07 44.25
C THR A 195 4.40 2.92 44.87
N ILE A 196 4.61 2.65 46.16
CA ILE A 196 3.81 1.65 46.89
C ILE A 196 2.33 2.07 47.01
N GLU A 197 2.03 3.37 46.96
CA GLU A 197 0.65 3.88 47.03
C GLU A 197 -0.15 3.55 45.78
N ASP A 198 0.53 3.35 44.65
CA ASP A 198 -0.09 2.99 43.37
C ASP A 198 -0.44 1.49 43.25
N LEU A 199 -0.03 0.67 44.23
CA LEU A 199 -0.44 -0.73 44.35
C LEU A 199 -1.81 -0.82 45.06
N THR A 200 -2.85 -0.33 44.38
CA THR A 200 -4.24 -0.41 44.88
C THR A 200 -4.66 -1.88 45.06
N PRO A 201 -5.70 -2.18 45.87
CA PRO A 201 -6.23 -3.54 46.00
C PRO A 201 -6.59 -4.17 44.65
N GLU A 202 -7.10 -3.36 43.71
CA GLU A 202 -7.44 -3.79 42.35
C GLU A 202 -6.18 -4.16 41.55
N VAL A 203 -5.16 -3.30 41.56
CA VAL A 203 -3.86 -3.57 40.91
C VAL A 203 -3.20 -4.82 41.49
N LEU A 204 -3.23 -4.99 42.81
CA LEU A 204 -2.69 -6.17 43.49
C LEU A 204 -3.44 -7.45 43.14
N SER A 205 -4.78 -7.41 43.05
CA SER A 205 -5.57 -8.56 42.58
C SER A 205 -5.18 -8.90 41.15
N TRP A 206 -5.15 -7.91 40.27
CA TRP A 206 -4.80 -8.10 38.87
C TRP A 206 -3.40 -8.72 38.69
N ILE A 207 -2.39 -8.25 39.44
CA ILE A 207 -1.03 -8.84 39.43
C ILE A 207 -1.07 -10.32 39.84
N LYS A 208 -1.82 -10.66 40.88
CA LYS A 208 -1.93 -12.05 41.37
C LYS A 208 -2.69 -12.94 40.39
N ASP A 209 -3.83 -12.48 39.91
CA ASP A 209 -4.73 -13.22 39.03
C ASP A 209 -4.09 -13.54 37.68
N ASN A 210 -3.17 -12.69 37.21
CA ASN A 210 -2.40 -12.89 35.99
C ASN A 210 -1.02 -13.51 36.21
N GLY A 211 -0.67 -13.93 37.43
CA GLY A 211 0.62 -14.59 37.72
C GLY A 211 1.84 -13.67 37.58
N PHE A 212 1.68 -12.35 37.73
CA PHE A 212 2.74 -11.36 37.57
C PHE A 212 3.49 -11.04 38.87
N VAL A 213 3.19 -11.73 39.97
CA VAL A 213 3.78 -11.48 41.30
C VAL A 213 5.31 -11.47 41.25
N GLU A 214 5.92 -12.44 40.57
CA GLU A 214 7.37 -12.57 40.46
C GLU A 214 7.99 -11.62 39.42
N LYS A 215 7.17 -10.96 38.59
CA LYS A 215 7.63 -9.99 37.59
C LYS A 215 7.76 -8.58 38.17
N LEU A 216 7.26 -8.33 39.39
CA LEU A 216 7.35 -7.05 40.08
C LEU A 216 8.50 -7.07 41.09
N THR A 217 9.48 -6.18 40.89
CA THR A 217 10.58 -5.95 41.84
C THR A 217 10.51 -4.54 42.42
N ILE A 218 10.59 -4.43 43.74
CA ILE A 218 10.60 -3.16 44.47
C ILE A 218 12.05 -2.76 44.77
N GLY A 219 12.42 -1.53 44.48
CA GLY A 219 13.71 -0.95 44.82
C GLY A 219 13.52 0.45 45.41
N PHE A 220 14.36 0.81 46.39
CA PHE A 220 14.38 2.17 46.93
C PHE A 220 15.11 3.11 45.96
N LYS A 221 14.60 4.34 45.85
CA LYS A 221 15.20 5.43 45.07
C LYS A 221 16.37 6.06 45.82
#